data_AF-A0A949XK08-F1
#
_entry.id   AF-A0A949XK08-F1
#
_cell.length_a   1.000
_cell.length_b   1.000
_cell.length_c   1.000
_cell.angle_alpha   90.00
_cell.angle_beta   90.00
_cell.angle_gamma   90.00
#
_symmetry.space_group_name_H-M   'P 1'
#
loop_
_entity.id
_entity.type
_entity.pdbx_description
1 polymer ?
#
loop_
_entity_poly.entity_id
_entity_poly.type
_entity_poly.pdbx_seq_one_letter_code
_entity_poly.pdbx_strand_id
1 'polypeptide(L)'
;MKSLMMSVLTLLLLNSIAAKGQDAWRVHDRERPNPPVVTPGATAGAPPSDATILFDGRSLDAFESEDGGPARWHVENGYFVVAPDTGNIHTKQAFGDCQLHIEWASPNPPQGTDQMRGNSGVIIMGLYELQVLDSYQAKTYADGQAGAIYGQYPPLVNATRPPGEWQTYDISFREPRYDSTGH
;
A
#
# COMPACT_ATOMS: atom_id res chain seq x y z
N MET A 1 19.62 -32.04 -24.28
CA MET A 1 18.71 -32.74 -25.21
C MET A 1 17.28 -32.35 -24.86
N LYS A 2 16.58 -31.80 -25.85
CA LYS A 2 15.15 -31.95 -26.11
C LYS A 2 14.17 -31.37 -25.06
N SER A 3 13.62 -30.23 -25.50
CA SER A 3 12.38 -29.55 -25.12
C SER A 3 11.25 -30.44 -24.57
N LEU A 4 10.44 -29.87 -23.67
CA LEU A 4 9.00 -30.13 -23.64
C LEU A 4 8.23 -28.82 -23.39
N MET A 5 7.45 -28.43 -24.40
CA MET A 5 6.45 -27.36 -24.41
C MET A 5 5.06 -27.95 -24.12
N MET A 6 4.15 -27.16 -23.53
CA MET A 6 2.68 -27.07 -23.75
C MET A 6 2.05 -26.37 -22.53
N SER A 7 0.95 -25.61 -22.61
CA SER A 7 0.13 -25.10 -23.72
C SER A 7 -0.60 -23.87 -23.20
N VAL A 8 -0.79 -22.89 -24.10
CA VAL A 8 -1.62 -21.70 -23.92
C VAL A 8 -3.08 -22.11 -23.79
N LEU A 9 -3.79 -21.49 -22.83
CA LEU A 9 -5.16 -21.07 -23.05
C LEU A 9 -5.34 -19.66 -22.47
N THR A 10 -5.13 -18.68 -23.35
CA THR A 10 -5.55 -17.30 -23.15
C THR A 10 -7.06 -17.24 -23.33
N LEU A 11 -7.79 -16.79 -22.31
CA LEU A 11 -9.06 -16.10 -22.51
C LEU A 11 -8.97 -14.74 -21.83
N LEU A 12 -8.66 -13.74 -22.66
CA LEU A 12 -8.76 -12.34 -22.36
C LEU A 12 -10.24 -11.92 -22.45
N LEU A 13 -10.79 -11.46 -21.33
CA LEU A 13 -11.82 -10.44 -21.34
C LEU A 13 -11.28 -9.25 -20.54
N LEU A 14 -10.39 -8.49 -21.18
CA LEU A 14 -10.19 -7.09 -20.82
C LEU A 14 -11.48 -6.37 -21.21
N ASN A 15 -12.38 -6.16 -20.25
CA ASN A 15 -13.22 -4.99 -20.32
C ASN A 15 -12.31 -3.79 -20.05
N SER A 16 -11.64 -3.34 -21.10
CA SER A 16 -11.15 -1.96 -21.17
C SER A 16 -12.37 -1.08 -21.03
N ILE A 17 -12.69 -0.66 -19.81
CA ILE A 17 -13.44 0.58 -19.64
C ILE A 17 -12.43 1.65 -20.07
N ALA A 18 -12.38 1.90 -21.37
CA ALA A 18 -11.84 3.15 -21.86
C ALA A 18 -12.57 4.22 -21.04
N ALA A 19 -11.81 4.98 -20.24
CA ALA A 19 -12.31 6.19 -19.63
C ALA A 19 -12.70 7.10 -20.80
N LYS A 20 -13.95 7.00 -21.25
CA LYS A 20 -14.53 8.00 -22.12
C LYS A 20 -14.38 9.30 -21.35
N GLY A 21 -13.61 10.23 -21.93
CA GLY A 21 -13.38 11.55 -21.35
C GLY A 21 -14.69 12.16 -20.88
N GLN A 22 -14.60 13.04 -19.88
CA GLN A 22 -15.77 13.67 -19.24
C GLN A 22 -16.77 14.32 -20.23
N ASP A 23 -16.38 14.52 -21.49
CA ASP A 23 -17.16 15.14 -22.56
C ASP A 23 -18.15 14.21 -23.29
N ALA A 24 -18.17 12.91 -23.03
CA ALA A 24 -19.05 11.99 -23.78
C ALA A 24 -20.53 12.00 -23.33
N TRP A 25 -20.83 12.60 -22.17
CA TRP A 25 -22.16 12.54 -21.55
C TRP A 25 -22.65 13.93 -21.21
N ARG A 26 -23.92 14.22 -21.51
CA ARG A 26 -24.54 15.48 -21.07
C ARG A 26 -24.75 15.44 -19.55
N VAL A 27 -24.86 16.62 -18.95
CA VAL A 27 -25.27 16.73 -17.54
C VAL A 27 -26.63 16.03 -17.38
N HIS A 28 -26.73 15.09 -16.43
CA HIS A 28 -27.90 14.24 -16.16
C HIS A 28 -28.28 13.23 -17.25
N ASP A 29 -27.33 12.84 -18.12
CA ASP A 29 -27.56 11.78 -19.10
C ASP A 29 -27.89 10.44 -18.41
N ARG A 30 -29.11 9.94 -18.64
CA ARG A 30 -29.62 8.70 -18.03
C ARG A 30 -29.04 7.43 -18.65
N GLU A 31 -28.47 7.55 -19.85
CA GLU A 31 -27.80 6.43 -20.52
C GLU A 31 -26.35 6.27 -20.06
N ARG A 32 -25.82 7.23 -19.29
CA ARG A 32 -24.50 7.09 -18.66
C ARG A 32 -24.55 5.90 -17.70
N PRO A 33 -23.66 4.91 -17.86
CA PRO A 33 -23.64 3.74 -16.98
C PRO A 33 -23.49 4.16 -15.52
N ASN A 34 -24.32 3.59 -14.66
CA ASN A 34 -24.16 3.74 -13.21
C ASN A 34 -22.83 3.11 -12.78
N PRO A 35 -22.17 3.67 -11.76
CA PRO A 35 -20.97 3.07 -11.19
C PRO A 35 -21.29 1.67 -10.59
N PRO A 36 -20.28 0.79 -10.48
CA PRO A 36 -20.44 -0.49 -9.79
C PRO A 36 -20.84 -0.26 -8.33
N VAL A 37 -21.70 -1.13 -7.81
CA VAL A 37 -22.11 -1.10 -6.40
C VAL A 37 -21.04 -1.80 -5.56
N VAL A 38 -20.52 -1.10 -4.56
CA VAL A 38 -19.56 -1.62 -3.59
C VAL A 38 -20.19 -1.57 -2.20
N THR A 39 -20.10 -2.68 -1.45
CA THR A 39 -20.52 -2.71 -0.04
C THR A 39 -19.35 -2.22 0.81
N PRO A 40 -19.49 -1.12 1.58
CA PRO A 40 -18.43 -0.67 2.48
C PRO A 40 -18.14 -1.67 3.59
N GLY A 41 -16.96 -1.54 4.20
CA GLY A 41 -16.62 -2.28 5.41
C GLY A 41 -17.63 -2.01 6.55
N ALA A 42 -17.89 -3.02 7.37
CA ALA A 42 -18.86 -2.92 8.47
C ALA A 42 -18.41 -1.97 9.59
N THR A 43 -17.11 -1.73 9.72
CA THR A 43 -16.49 -0.82 10.68
C THR A 43 -15.49 0.07 9.97
N ALA A 44 -15.07 1.17 10.60
CA ALA A 44 -13.93 1.93 10.13
C ALA A 44 -12.70 1.01 10.00
N GLY A 45 -11.95 1.15 8.89
CA GLY A 45 -10.80 0.31 8.56
C GLY A 45 -11.14 -1.08 7.98
N ALA A 46 -12.39 -1.53 8.06
CA ALA A 46 -12.78 -2.80 7.43
C ALA A 46 -12.79 -2.67 5.90
N PRO A 47 -12.32 -3.70 5.17
CA PRO A 47 -12.22 -3.66 3.73
C PRO A 47 -13.62 -3.62 3.07
N PRO A 48 -13.81 -2.84 1.98
CA PRO A 48 -15.00 -2.94 1.15
C PRO A 48 -15.04 -4.27 0.38
N SER A 49 -16.20 -4.61 -0.19
CA SER A 49 -16.44 -5.88 -0.86
C SER A 49 -15.58 -6.16 -2.11
N ASP A 50 -14.96 -5.13 -2.68
CA ASP A 50 -14.10 -5.21 -3.86
C ASP A 50 -12.60 -5.11 -3.54
N ALA A 51 -12.21 -4.99 -2.27
CA ALA A 51 -10.82 -4.90 -1.88
C ALA A 51 -10.08 -6.25 -1.98
N THR A 52 -8.81 -6.17 -2.43
CA THR A 52 -7.86 -7.28 -2.25
C THR A 52 -7.33 -7.25 -0.83
N ILE A 53 -7.57 -8.31 -0.07
CA ILE A 53 -7.08 -8.40 1.32
C ILE A 53 -5.63 -8.85 1.32
N LEU A 54 -4.72 -7.94 1.67
CA LEU A 54 -3.29 -8.26 1.77
C LEU A 54 -2.96 -8.97 3.10
N PHE A 55 -3.67 -8.64 4.18
CA PHE A 55 -3.47 -9.25 5.48
C PHE A 55 -4.80 -9.27 6.26
N ASP A 56 -5.19 -10.45 6.76
CA ASP A 56 -6.44 -10.69 7.49
C ASP A 56 -6.22 -11.03 8.97
N GLY A 57 -5.00 -10.84 9.47
CA GLY A 57 -4.61 -11.22 10.83
C GLY A 57 -4.00 -12.62 10.95
N ARG A 58 -3.94 -13.41 9.87
CA ARG A 58 -3.58 -14.84 9.98
C ARG A 58 -2.27 -15.25 9.34
N SER A 59 -1.92 -14.69 8.18
CA SER A 59 -0.75 -15.13 7.42
C SER A 59 -0.17 -14.03 6.54
N LEU A 60 1.09 -14.19 6.15
CA LEU A 60 1.78 -13.33 5.18
C LEU A 60 1.72 -13.92 3.77
N ASP A 61 0.70 -14.73 3.44
CA ASP A 61 0.65 -15.45 2.16
C ASP A 61 0.55 -14.54 0.94
N ALA A 62 0.04 -13.31 1.11
CA ALA A 62 0.04 -12.29 0.06
C ALA A 62 1.42 -11.63 -0.16
N PHE A 63 2.39 -11.91 0.70
CA PHE A 63 3.71 -11.30 0.71
C PHE A 63 4.83 -12.33 0.46
N GLU A 64 5.96 -11.83 -0.02
CA GLU A 64 7.21 -12.56 -0.13
C GLU A 64 8.38 -11.69 0.31
N SER A 65 9.52 -12.30 0.61
CA SER A 65 10.74 -11.58 0.96
C SER A 65 11.34 -10.92 -0.28
N GLU A 66 11.92 -9.73 -0.11
CA GLU A 66 12.65 -9.04 -1.18
C GLU A 66 13.83 -9.88 -1.72
N ASP A 67 14.48 -10.65 -0.85
CA ASP A 67 15.55 -11.59 -1.21
C ASP A 67 15.04 -12.90 -1.84
N GLY A 68 13.73 -13.03 -2.02
CA GLY A 68 13.05 -14.21 -2.52
C GLY A 68 12.60 -15.19 -1.42
N GLY A 69 11.57 -15.97 -1.74
CA GLY A 69 10.97 -16.94 -0.82
C GLY A 69 9.97 -16.32 0.16
N PRO A 70 9.50 -17.10 1.16
CA PRO A 70 8.45 -16.65 2.07
C PRO A 70 8.85 -15.40 2.86
N ALA A 71 7.89 -14.50 3.10
CA ALA A 71 8.03 -13.40 4.03
C ALA A 71 8.33 -13.94 5.45
N ARG A 72 9.34 -13.36 6.11
CA ARG A 72 9.88 -13.87 7.38
C ARG A 72 9.51 -13.03 8.61
N TRP A 73 8.65 -12.03 8.43
CA TRP A 73 8.09 -11.26 9.54
C TRP A 73 7.15 -12.14 10.38
N HIS A 74 6.93 -11.77 11.64
CA HIS A 74 6.20 -12.61 12.60
C HIS A 74 4.73 -12.22 12.65
N VAL A 75 3.81 -13.17 12.41
CA VAL A 75 2.39 -12.96 12.67
C VAL A 75 2.08 -13.30 14.11
N GLU A 76 1.48 -12.37 14.85
CA GLU A 76 1.04 -12.56 16.22
C GLU A 76 -0.19 -11.70 16.52
N ASN A 77 -1.09 -12.18 17.37
CA ASN A 77 -2.21 -11.40 17.91
C ASN A 77 -3.07 -10.63 16.87
N GLY A 78 -3.16 -11.14 15.63
CA GLY A 78 -3.93 -10.50 14.56
C GLY A 78 -3.19 -9.38 13.80
N TYR A 79 -1.90 -9.16 14.07
CA TYR A 79 -1.00 -8.28 13.32
C TYR A 79 0.30 -9.01 12.94
N PHE A 80 1.19 -8.34 12.21
CA PHE A 80 2.55 -8.85 12.02
C PHE A 80 3.59 -7.82 12.48
N VAL A 81 4.74 -8.33 12.91
CA VAL A 81 5.86 -7.56 13.44
C VAL A 81 7.07 -7.77 12.54
N VAL A 82 7.76 -6.67 12.22
CA VAL A 82 9.03 -6.70 11.51
C VAL A 82 10.02 -7.58 12.28
N ALA A 83 10.57 -8.59 11.61
CA ALA A 83 11.61 -9.42 12.18
C ALA A 83 12.99 -8.82 11.84
N PRO A 84 13.85 -8.51 12.83
CA PRO A 84 15.20 -8.00 12.58
C PRO A 84 16.00 -8.90 11.65
N ASP A 85 16.86 -8.31 10.82
CA ASP A 85 17.75 -9.01 9.88
C ASP A 85 17.04 -9.91 8.85
N THR A 86 15.74 -9.70 8.62
CA THR A 86 14.97 -10.46 7.61
C THR A 86 14.69 -9.72 6.31
N GLY A 87 15.09 -8.45 6.23
CA GLY A 87 14.86 -7.60 5.07
C GLY A 87 13.41 -7.15 4.91
N ASN A 88 13.13 -6.50 3.77
CA ASN A 88 11.78 -6.05 3.43
C ASN A 88 10.94 -7.22 2.92
N ILE A 89 9.63 -6.98 2.91
CA ILE A 89 8.64 -7.84 2.26
C ILE A 89 7.86 -7.00 1.24
N HIS A 90 7.42 -7.63 0.17
CA HIS A 90 6.56 -6.99 -0.83
C HIS A 90 5.38 -7.91 -1.19
N THR A 91 4.33 -7.32 -1.74
CA THR A 91 3.17 -8.08 -2.19
C THR A 91 3.54 -8.94 -3.40
N LYS A 92 3.09 -10.20 -3.43
CA LYS A 92 3.28 -11.08 -4.60
C LYS A 92 2.56 -10.55 -5.83
N GLN A 93 1.41 -9.90 -5.62
CA GLN A 93 0.66 -9.21 -6.67
C GLN A 93 1.26 -7.81 -6.90
N ALA A 94 1.37 -7.41 -8.16
CA ALA A 94 1.71 -6.04 -8.54
C ALA A 94 0.44 -5.17 -8.65
N PHE A 95 0.57 -3.89 -8.30
CA PHE A 95 -0.51 -2.92 -8.33
C PHE A 95 -0.08 -1.65 -9.08
N GLY A 96 -1.04 -1.04 -9.79
CA GLY A 96 -0.92 0.28 -10.42
C GLY A 96 -1.73 1.31 -9.65
N ASP A 97 -2.66 2.01 -10.32
CA ASP A 97 -3.66 2.88 -9.66
C ASP A 97 -4.40 2.10 -8.56
N CYS A 98 -4.38 2.60 -7.32
CA CYS A 98 -4.98 1.91 -6.19
C CYS A 98 -5.41 2.85 -5.05
N GLN A 99 -6.27 2.31 -4.19
CA GLN A 99 -6.49 2.82 -2.84
C GLN A 99 -5.94 1.78 -1.86
N LEU A 100 -5.10 2.21 -0.92
CA LEU A 100 -4.47 1.35 0.07
C LEU A 100 -4.82 1.84 1.48
N HIS A 101 -5.33 0.93 2.29
CA HIS A 101 -5.52 1.12 3.72
C HIS A 101 -4.47 0.29 4.46
N ILE A 102 -3.77 0.90 5.41
CA ILE A 102 -2.83 0.20 6.30
C ILE A 102 -2.87 0.83 7.69
N GLU A 103 -2.88 -0.03 8.71
CA GLU A 103 -2.67 0.37 10.09
C GLU A 103 -1.28 -0.07 10.56
N TRP A 104 -0.62 0.77 11.37
CA TRP A 104 0.72 0.50 11.92
C TRP A 104 0.82 1.02 13.36
N ALA A 105 1.74 0.46 14.14
CA ALA A 105 2.03 0.93 15.49
C ALA A 105 3.53 0.91 15.73
N SER A 106 4.07 1.95 16.37
CA SER A 106 5.49 1.99 16.75
C SER A 106 5.72 1.21 18.05
N PRO A 107 6.94 0.67 18.28
CA PRO A 107 7.26 -0.07 19.49
C PRO A 107 7.06 0.73 20.78
N ASN A 108 6.54 0.08 21.82
CA ASN A 108 6.39 0.62 23.16
C ASN A 108 7.10 -0.30 24.18
N PRO A 109 8.09 0.19 24.96
CA PRO A 109 8.57 1.57 25.01
C PRO A 109 9.31 1.98 23.73
N PRO A 110 9.26 3.27 23.36
CA PRO A 110 9.97 3.74 22.19
C PRO A 110 11.48 3.69 22.41
N GLN A 111 12.22 3.35 21.37
CA GLN A 111 13.66 3.20 21.39
C GLN A 111 14.29 3.98 20.24
N GLY A 112 15.50 4.49 20.46
CA GLY A 112 16.22 5.29 19.46
C GLY A 112 15.74 6.74 19.38
N THR A 113 16.36 7.47 18.48
CA THR A 113 16.13 8.89 18.20
C THR A 113 16.23 9.12 16.69
N ASP A 114 15.67 10.24 16.21
CA ASP A 114 15.70 10.59 14.80
C ASP A 114 15.16 9.42 13.94
N GLN A 115 15.75 9.14 12.78
CA GLN A 115 15.43 8.01 11.91
C GLN A 115 15.63 6.62 12.53
N MET A 116 16.21 6.49 13.72
CA MET A 116 16.37 5.18 14.39
C MET A 116 15.23 4.87 15.35
N ARG A 117 14.16 5.67 15.33
CA ARG A 117 13.03 5.57 16.27
C ARG A 117 11.79 4.99 15.60
N GLY A 118 11.70 3.66 15.56
CA GLY A 118 10.54 2.95 15.00
C GLY A 118 10.35 3.18 13.51
N ASN A 119 11.44 3.15 12.74
CA ASN A 119 11.46 3.43 11.30
C ASN A 119 11.02 2.23 10.47
N SER A 120 10.19 2.49 9.46
CA SER A 120 9.74 1.59 8.40
C SER A 120 9.22 2.44 7.24
N GLY A 121 8.67 1.82 6.19
CA GLY A 121 8.08 2.56 5.08
C GLY A 121 7.03 1.76 4.33
N VAL A 122 6.08 2.47 3.72
CA VAL A 122 5.17 1.91 2.71
C VAL A 122 5.71 2.32 1.35
N ILE A 123 6.35 1.39 0.64
CA ILE A 123 7.04 1.66 -0.62
C ILE A 123 6.12 1.29 -1.80
N ILE A 124 5.49 2.30 -2.39
CA ILE A 124 4.57 2.12 -3.51
C ILE A 124 5.38 1.94 -4.81
N MET A 125 5.04 0.89 -5.58
CA MET A 125 5.76 0.45 -6.79
C MET A 125 7.25 0.13 -6.58
N GLY A 126 7.71 -0.01 -5.33
CA GLY A 126 9.15 -0.13 -5.03
C GLY A 126 9.94 1.18 -5.26
N LEU A 127 9.26 2.32 -5.43
CA LEU A 127 9.90 3.59 -5.81
C LEU A 127 9.55 4.75 -4.88
N TYR A 128 8.31 4.82 -4.40
CA TYR A 128 7.80 5.96 -3.65
C TYR A 128 7.52 5.57 -2.21
N GLU A 129 8.39 6.01 -1.31
CA GLU A 129 8.27 5.70 0.11
C GLU A 129 7.39 6.73 0.82
N LEU A 130 6.25 6.26 1.33
CA LEU A 130 5.51 6.97 2.37
C LEU A 130 6.09 6.55 3.72
N GLN A 131 6.67 7.52 4.41
CA GLN A 131 7.49 7.27 5.59
C GLN A 131 6.66 6.82 6.80
N VAL A 132 7.12 5.77 7.49
CA VAL A 132 6.60 5.32 8.78
C VAL A 132 7.67 5.54 9.85
N LEU A 133 7.38 6.37 10.85
CA LEU A 133 8.34 6.68 11.91
C LEU A 133 7.61 7.03 13.21
N ASP A 134 8.17 6.69 14.36
CA ASP A 134 7.69 7.25 15.62
C ASP A 134 8.07 8.73 15.72
N SER A 135 7.17 9.58 15.22
CA SER A 135 7.29 11.04 15.24
C SER A 135 6.54 11.69 16.42
N TYR A 136 6.06 10.90 17.38
CA TYR A 136 5.31 11.42 18.52
C TYR A 136 6.24 12.10 19.51
N GLN A 137 6.14 13.43 19.60
CA GLN A 137 7.03 14.26 20.44
C GLN A 137 8.54 14.00 20.18
N ALA A 138 8.88 13.54 18.98
CA ALA A 138 10.24 13.23 18.55
C ALA A 138 10.64 14.14 17.39
N LYS A 139 11.92 14.54 17.33
CA LYS A 139 12.45 15.35 16.24
C LYS A 139 13.26 14.50 15.26
N THR A 140 13.10 14.82 13.98
CA THR A 140 13.92 14.40 12.83
C THR A 140 13.82 15.52 11.76
N TYR A 141 14.38 15.32 10.57
CA TYR A 141 14.20 16.23 9.44
C TYR A 141 12.77 16.14 8.85
N ALA A 142 12.28 17.28 8.34
CA ALA A 142 10.86 17.46 8.05
C ALA A 142 10.32 16.52 6.95
N ASP A 143 11.14 16.22 5.95
CA ASP A 143 10.90 15.34 4.82
C ASP A 143 11.26 13.86 5.08
N GLY A 144 11.56 13.51 6.34
CA GLY A 144 11.78 12.12 6.78
C GLY A 144 10.96 11.71 7.99
N GLN A 145 9.99 12.52 8.42
CA GLN A 145 9.07 12.17 9.50
C GLN A 145 7.85 11.39 8.97
N ALA A 146 7.07 10.80 9.86
CA ALA A 146 5.88 10.02 9.49
C ALA A 146 4.94 10.79 8.56
N GLY A 147 4.56 10.17 7.45
CA GLY A 147 3.67 10.74 6.43
C GLY A 147 4.39 11.61 5.39
N ALA A 148 5.71 11.78 5.48
CA ALA A 148 6.49 12.36 4.40
C ALA A 148 6.49 11.43 3.18
N ILE A 149 6.53 12.02 1.97
CA ILE A 149 7.14 11.31 0.84
C ILE A 149 8.64 11.47 1.03
N TYR A 150 9.30 10.37 1.39
CA TYR A 150 10.63 10.39 1.98
C TYR A 150 11.64 11.14 1.09
N GLY A 151 12.31 12.15 1.68
CA GLY A 151 13.31 12.99 1.02
C GLY A 151 12.77 13.93 -0.07
N GLN A 152 11.44 14.08 -0.19
CA GLN A 152 10.81 14.89 -1.24
C GLN A 152 9.84 15.93 -0.67
N TYR A 153 8.84 15.48 0.09
CA TYR A 153 7.77 16.34 0.57
C TYR A 153 7.49 16.07 2.06
N PRO A 154 7.72 17.05 2.94
CA PRO A 154 7.25 16.99 4.32
C PRO A 154 5.73 16.78 4.39
N PRO A 155 5.21 16.07 5.40
CA PRO A 155 3.79 16.01 5.63
C PRO A 155 3.26 17.41 5.99
N LEU A 156 1.99 17.66 5.68
CA LEU A 156 1.36 18.94 6.00
C LEU A 156 1.25 19.18 7.52
N VAL A 157 1.13 18.11 8.29
CA VAL A 157 1.04 18.11 9.75
C VAL A 157 1.68 16.84 10.32
N ASN A 158 2.14 16.90 11.58
CA ASN A 158 2.43 15.70 12.35
C ASN A 158 1.16 15.29 13.10
N ALA A 159 0.53 14.18 12.67
CA ALA A 159 -0.69 13.64 13.26
C ALA A 159 -0.44 12.32 14.03
N THR A 160 0.79 12.10 14.52
CA THR A 160 1.15 10.84 15.17
C THR A 160 0.53 10.68 16.56
N ARG A 161 0.09 9.47 16.87
CA ARG A 161 -0.34 9.01 18.21
C ARG A 161 0.86 8.51 19.03
N PRO A 162 0.73 8.40 20.36
CA PRO A 162 1.75 7.81 21.22
C PRO A 162 2.18 6.39 20.79
N PRO A 163 3.42 5.95 21.13
CA PRO A 163 3.88 4.60 20.82
C PRO A 163 2.99 3.49 21.38
N GLY A 164 2.82 2.43 20.61
CA GLY A 164 1.90 1.32 20.90
C GLY A 164 0.44 1.58 20.52
N GLU A 165 0.06 2.82 20.19
CA GLU A 165 -1.25 3.09 19.59
C GLU A 165 -1.23 2.88 18.08
N TRP A 166 -2.32 2.33 17.56
CA TRP A 166 -2.49 2.12 16.13
C TRP A 166 -2.70 3.45 15.40
N GLN A 167 -2.01 3.58 14.28
CA GLN A 167 -2.01 4.70 13.34
C GLN A 167 -2.60 4.19 12.03
N THR A 168 -3.28 5.07 11.29
CA THR A 168 -3.93 4.68 10.04
C THR A 168 -3.42 5.53 8.89
N TYR A 169 -3.07 4.89 7.77
CA TYR A 169 -2.90 5.53 6.48
C TYR A 169 -3.98 5.04 5.50
N ASP A 170 -4.71 5.99 4.95
CA ASP A 170 -5.57 5.83 3.78
C ASP A 170 -4.92 6.56 2.61
N ILE A 171 -4.46 5.80 1.62
CA ILE A 171 -3.62 6.28 0.53
C ILE A 171 -4.39 6.12 -0.78
N SER A 172 -4.54 7.21 -1.54
CA SER A 172 -4.98 7.14 -2.93
C SER A 172 -3.78 7.36 -3.84
N PHE A 173 -3.37 6.34 -4.56
CA PHE A 173 -2.22 6.39 -5.45
C PHE A 173 -2.66 6.32 -6.91
N ARG A 174 -2.03 7.16 -7.72
CA ARG A 174 -2.14 7.14 -9.17
C ARG A 174 -0.74 6.90 -9.73
N GLU A 175 -0.58 5.81 -10.44
CA GLU A 175 0.72 5.47 -10.99
C GLU A 175 1.09 6.45 -12.13
N PRO A 176 2.40 6.67 -12.36
CA PRO A 176 2.85 7.48 -13.48
C PRO A 176 2.29 6.96 -14.82
N ARG A 177 1.90 7.88 -15.69
CA ARG A 177 1.45 7.59 -17.05
C ARG A 177 2.48 8.20 -17.99
N TYR A 178 3.20 7.35 -18.70
CA TYR A 178 4.22 7.78 -19.64
C TYR A 178 3.66 7.76 -21.07
N ASP A 179 4.04 8.74 -21.87
CA ASP A 179 3.81 8.72 -23.30
C ASP A 179 4.76 7.72 -24.02
N SER A 180 4.65 7.62 -25.35
CA SER A 180 5.50 6.72 -26.14
C SER A 180 7.00 7.05 -26.09
N THR A 181 7.37 8.22 -25.55
CA THR A 181 8.75 8.66 -25.35
C THR A 181 9.25 8.45 -23.92
N GLY A 182 8.39 7.96 -23.02
CA GLY A 182 8.75 7.71 -21.63
C GLY A 182 8.66 8.95 -20.72
N HIS A 183 7.94 9.99 -21.16
CA HIS A 183 7.72 11.23 -20.42
C HIS A 183 6.30 11.31 -19.85
#